data_AF-A0A066YT11-F1
#
_entry.id   AF-A0A066YT11-F1
#
_cell.length_a   1.000
_cell.length_b   1.000
_cell.length_c   1.000
_cell.angle_alpha   90.00
_cell.angle_beta   90.00
_cell.angle_gamma   90.00
#
_symmetry.space_group_name_H-M   'P 1'
#
loop_
_entity.id
_entity.type
_entity.pdbx_description
1 polymer ?
#
loop_
_entity_poly.entity_id
_entity_poly.type
_entity_poly.pdbx_seq_one_letter_code
_entity_poly.pdbx_strand_id
1 'polypeptide(L)'
;MAWSTSTRRDRLPVDWPAIRQRILRRDRHTCYRCGGRAREVDHVQRGDDHRDSNLRAICTPCHRVKSSSEGGSATRRAYRPTRRRPPERHPGLT
;
A
#
# COMPACT_ATOMS: atom_id res chain seq x y z
N MET A 1 11.55 18.80 -4.57
CA MET A 1 10.31 18.06 -4.88
C MET A 1 10.42 16.65 -4.29
N ALA A 2 9.57 16.28 -3.33
CA ALA A 2 9.73 15.09 -2.47
C ALA A 2 8.94 13.85 -2.95
N TRP A 3 8.97 13.54 -4.26
CA TRP A 3 8.18 12.43 -4.83
C TRP A 3 9.04 11.19 -5.19
N SER A 4 10.36 11.25 -5.04
CA SER A 4 11.29 10.21 -5.53
C SER A 4 11.92 9.29 -4.48
N THR A 5 11.71 9.50 -3.17
CA THR A 5 12.42 8.74 -2.11
C THR A 5 11.68 7.48 -1.62
N SER A 6 10.70 6.97 -2.37
CA SER A 6 9.96 5.78 -1.95
C SER A 6 10.75 4.49 -2.22
N THR A 7 11.53 4.04 -1.23
CA THR A 7 12.28 2.76 -1.25
C THR A 7 11.40 1.50 -1.18
N ARG A 8 10.06 1.63 -1.27
CA ARG A 8 9.14 0.48 -1.14
C ARG A 8 9.34 -0.60 -2.22
N ARG A 9 9.77 -0.22 -3.43
CA ARG A 9 10.09 -1.21 -4.47
C ARG A 9 11.38 -1.97 -4.16
N ASP A 10 12.35 -1.30 -3.54
CA ASP A 10 13.67 -1.88 -3.24
C ASP A 10 13.65 -2.82 -2.02
N ARG A 11 12.58 -2.77 -1.20
CA ARG A 11 12.36 -3.66 -0.04
C ARG A 11 11.71 -5.00 -0.38
N LEU A 12 11.38 -5.22 -1.65
CA LEU A 12 10.88 -6.52 -2.08
C LEU A 12 12.05 -7.52 -2.17
N PRO A 13 11.83 -8.78 -1.78
CA PRO A 13 12.83 -9.83 -1.95
C PRO A 13 13.17 -10.00 -3.43
N VAL A 14 14.41 -10.40 -3.71
CA VAL A 14 14.87 -10.70 -5.08
C VAL A 14 14.02 -11.78 -5.77
N ASP A 15 13.44 -12.69 -4.99
CA ASP A 15 12.59 -13.81 -5.42
C ASP A 15 11.09 -13.46 -5.42
N TRP A 16 10.72 -12.19 -5.31
CA TRP A 16 9.33 -11.74 -5.31
C TRP A 16 8.47 -12.29 -6.48
N PRO A 17 8.97 -12.40 -7.73
CA PRO A 17 8.19 -13.01 -8.81
C PRO A 17 7.80 -14.47 -8.53
N ALA A 18 8.68 -15.25 -7.89
CA ALA A 18 8.42 -16.64 -7.53
C ALA A 18 7.42 -16.73 -6.37
N ILE A 19 7.59 -15.91 -5.32
CA ILE A 19 6.65 -15.80 -4.20
C ILE A 19 5.27 -15.43 -4.73
N ARG A 20 5.17 -14.40 -5.58
CA ARG A 20 3.91 -13.94 -6.16
C ARG A 20 3.18 -15.06 -6.90
N GLN A 21 3.89 -15.79 -7.76
CA GLN A 21 3.29 -16.90 -8.51
C GLN A 21 2.81 -18.02 -7.58
N ARG A 22 3.59 -18.36 -6.55
CA ARG A 22 3.23 -19.38 -5.56
C ARG A 22 1.95 -18.99 -4.79
N ILE A 23 1.84 -17.75 -4.32
CA ILE A 23 0.66 -17.27 -3.60
C ILE A 23 -0.58 -17.24 -4.51
N LEU A 24 -0.44 -16.77 -5.75
CA LEU A 24 -1.55 -16.77 -6.71
C LEU A 24 -2.05 -18.19 -7.00
N ARG A 25 -1.15 -19.17 -7.14
CA ARG A 25 -1.51 -20.58 -7.31
C ARG A 25 -2.18 -21.16 -6.06
N ARG A 26 -1.63 -20.91 -4.87
CA ARG A 26 -2.18 -21.35 -3.58
C ARG A 26 -3.62 -20.86 -3.40
N ASP A 27 -3.85 -19.59 -3.68
CA ASP A 27 -5.16 -18.94 -3.52
C ASP A 27 -6.06 -19.16 -4.75
N ARG A 28 -5.67 -20.01 -5.71
CA ARG A 28 -6.41 -20.34 -6.94
C ARG A 28 -6.81 -19.10 -7.76
N HIS A 29 -5.99 -18.06 -7.74
CA HIS A 29 -6.32 -16.77 -8.33
C HIS A 29 -7.65 -16.19 -7.83
N THR A 30 -8.01 -16.43 -6.57
CA THR A 30 -9.23 -15.92 -5.95
C THR A 30 -8.91 -14.78 -5.00
N CYS A 31 -9.58 -13.65 -5.18
CA CYS A 31 -9.42 -12.47 -4.35
C CYS A 31 -9.95 -12.72 -2.94
N TYR A 32 -9.12 -12.54 -1.92
CA TYR A 32 -9.53 -12.74 -0.52
C TYR A 32 -10.61 -11.77 -0.02
N ARG A 33 -10.85 -10.66 -0.74
CA ARG A 33 -11.80 -9.61 -0.36
C ARG A 33 -13.17 -9.77 -1.01
N CYS A 34 -13.21 -10.16 -2.28
CA CYS A 34 -14.45 -10.19 -3.06
C CYS A 34 -14.72 -11.53 -3.78
N GLY A 35 -13.82 -12.50 -3.70
CA GLY A 35 -13.96 -13.79 -4.39
C GLY A 35 -13.74 -13.75 -5.91
N GLY A 36 -13.57 -12.57 -6.52
CA GLY A 36 -13.29 -12.43 -7.95
C GLY A 36 -11.86 -12.85 -8.33
N ARG A 37 -11.55 -12.80 -9.63
CA ARG A 37 -10.22 -13.18 -10.14
C ARG A 37 -9.12 -12.23 -9.67
N ALA A 38 -8.11 -12.79 -9.03
CA ALA A 38 -6.92 -12.11 -8.51
C ALA A 38 -5.73 -12.25 -9.47
N ARG A 39 -4.95 -11.17 -9.54
CA ARG A 39 -3.73 -11.06 -10.37
C ARG A 39 -2.59 -10.37 -9.62
N GLU A 40 -2.85 -9.92 -8.41
CA GLU A 40 -1.90 -9.23 -7.54
C GLU A 40 -1.83 -9.98 -6.20
N VAL A 41 -0.77 -9.72 -5.46
CA VAL A 41 -0.57 -10.25 -4.11
C VAL A 41 -0.38 -9.05 -3.20
N ASP A 42 -1.08 -9.08 -2.07
CA ASP A 42 -1.13 -8.01 -1.09
C ASP A 42 -0.74 -8.54 0.28
N HIS A 43 -0.07 -7.69 1.06
CA HIS A 43 0.26 -7.94 2.45
C HIS A 43 -0.98 -7.69 3.31
N VAL A 44 -1.50 -8.73 3.97
CA VAL A 44 -2.65 -8.64 4.88
C VAL A 44 -2.38 -7.63 5.99
N GLN A 45 -1.23 -7.76 6.65
CA GLN A 45 -0.65 -6.80 7.57
C GLN A 45 0.48 -6.06 6.88
N ARG A 46 0.52 -4.74 7.05
CA ARG A 46 1.53 -3.89 6.41
C ARG A 46 2.92 -4.13 6.98
N GLY A 47 3.91 -3.78 6.17
CA GLY A 47 5.32 -3.86 6.51
C GLY A 47 6.04 -4.75 5.52
N ASP A 48 7.26 -5.12 5.87
CA ASP A 48 8.14 -5.90 5.01
C ASP A 48 8.10 -7.41 5.39
N ASP A 49 6.98 -7.90 5.94
CA ASP A 49 6.78 -9.32 6.24
C ASP A 49 6.27 -10.07 5.01
N HIS A 50 7.19 -10.72 4.31
CA HIS A 50 6.92 -11.48 3.08
C HIS A 50 6.61 -12.97 3.33
N ARG A 51 6.28 -13.37 4.57
CA ARG A 51 5.84 -14.74 4.86
C ARG A 51 4.51 -15.05 4.18
N ASP A 52 4.33 -16.29 3.76
CA ASP A 52 3.10 -16.76 3.10
C ASP A 52 1.83 -16.51 3.91
N SER A 53 1.92 -16.54 5.25
CA SER A 53 0.80 -16.24 6.15
C SER A 53 0.31 -14.80 6.02
N ASN A 54 1.20 -13.88 5.66
CA ASN A 54 0.91 -12.46 5.50
C ASN A 54 0.59 -12.07 4.05
N LEU A 55 0.78 -12.97 3.08
CA LEU A 55 0.52 -12.69 1.66
C LEU A 55 -0.80 -13.32 1.21
N ARG A 56 -1.64 -12.56 0.50
CA ARG A 56 -2.91 -13.03 -0.07
C ARG A 56 -3.12 -12.54 -1.49
N ALA A 57 -3.74 -13.37 -2.32
CA ALA A 57 -4.16 -12.98 -3.67
C ALA A 57 -5.30 -11.95 -3.63
N ILE A 58 -5.14 -10.86 -4.38
CA ILE A 58 -6.11 -9.77 -4.45
C ILE A 58 -6.33 -9.33 -5.90
N CYS A 59 -7.53 -8.81 -6.20
CA CYS A 59 -7.80 -8.16 -7.48
C CYS A 59 -7.41 -6.67 -7.44
N THR A 60 -7.06 -6.10 -8.59
CA THR A 60 -6.63 -4.69 -8.68
C THR A 60 -7.62 -3.69 -8.06
N PRO A 61 -8.95 -3.82 -8.23
CA PRO A 61 -9.89 -2.90 -7.59
C PRO A 61 -9.82 -2.95 -6.05
N CYS A 62 -9.83 -4.15 -5.46
CA CYS A 62 -9.75 -4.29 -4.01
C CYS A 62 -8.39 -3.82 -3.47
N HIS A 63 -7.31 -4.09 -4.20
CA HIS A 63 -5.97 -3.65 -3.81
C HIS A 63 -5.84 -2.13 -3.82
N ARG A 64 -6.39 -1.46 -4.85
CA ARG A 64 -6.43 0.01 -4.91
C ARG A 64 -7.20 0.61 -3.74
N VAL A 65 -8.36 0.03 -3.39
CA VAL A 65 -9.17 0.49 -2.25
C VAL A 65 -8.37 0.37 -0.95
N LYS A 66 -7.76 -0.80 -0.68
CA LYS A 66 -6.91 -1.01 0.50
C LYS A 66 -5.79 0.01 0.54
N SER A 67 -4.95 0.07 -0.49
CA SER A 67 -3.81 1.00 -0.59
C SER A 67 -4.21 2.48 -0.42
N SER A 68 -5.40 2.87 -0.85
CA SER A 68 -5.92 4.23 -0.68
C SER A 68 -6.35 4.52 0.76
N SER A 69 -7.15 3.64 1.37
CA SER A 69 -7.50 3.74 2.80
C SER A 69 -6.25 3.75 3.66
N GLU A 70 -5.26 2.99 3.22
CA GLU A 70 -3.98 2.87 3.85
C GLU A 70 -3.13 4.16 3.79
N GLY A 71 -3.05 4.81 2.63
CA GLY A 71 -2.41 6.12 2.51
C GLY A 71 -3.13 7.20 3.32
N GLY A 72 -4.47 7.20 3.29
CA GLY A 72 -5.30 8.14 4.04
C GLY A 72 -5.20 7.98 5.57
N SER A 73 -4.94 6.75 6.05
CA SER A 73 -4.73 6.50 7.49
C SER A 73 -3.41 7.10 7.98
N ALA A 74 -2.35 7.02 7.18
CA ALA A 74 -1.05 7.60 7.51
C ALA A 74 -1.12 9.13 7.52
N THR A 75 -1.77 9.74 6.53
CA THR A 75 -1.95 11.20 6.48
C THR A 75 -2.86 11.70 7.59
N ARG A 76 -3.98 11.03 7.91
CA ARG A 76 -4.84 11.41 9.05
C ARG A 76 -4.18 11.27 10.41
N ARG A 77 -3.31 10.27 10.61
CA ARG A 77 -2.52 10.14 11.85
C ARG A 77 -1.48 11.25 11.99
N ALA A 78 -0.87 11.67 10.89
CA ALA A 78 0.10 12.76 10.87
C ALA A 78 -0.57 14.16 10.91
N TYR A 79 -1.75 14.28 10.32
CA TYR A 79 -2.53 15.51 10.25
C TYR A 79 -3.49 15.60 11.44
N ARG A 80 -3.05 16.28 12.50
CA ARG A 80 -3.96 16.80 13.52
C ARG A 80 -4.51 18.12 12.99
N PRO A 81 -5.79 18.22 12.56
CA PRO A 81 -6.34 19.51 12.16
C PRO A 81 -6.30 20.45 13.37
N THR A 82 -5.42 21.44 13.34
CA THR A 82 -5.46 22.55 14.27
C THR A 82 -6.65 23.43 13.89
N ARG A 83 -7.41 23.94 14.87
CA ARG A 83 -8.51 24.89 14.60
C ARG A 83 -8.03 26.18 13.92
N ARG A 84 -6.74 26.48 14.01
CA ARG A 84 -6.10 27.64 13.37
C ARG A 84 -5.47 27.21 12.05
N ARG A 85 -5.83 27.91 10.97
CA ARG A 85 -5.14 27.82 9.67
C ARG A 85 -3.73 28.42 9.86
N PRO A 86 -2.66 27.74 9.40
CA PRO A 86 -1.32 28.34 9.40
C PRO A 86 -1.33 29.66 8.62
N PRO A 87 -0.58 30.69 9.05
CA PRO A 87 -0.49 31.94 8.32
C PRO A 87 0.01 31.68 6.89
N GLU A 88 -0.58 32.37 5.91
CA GLU A 88 -0.18 32.25 4.51
C GLU A 88 1.27 32.75 4.35
N ARG A 89 2.11 31.96 3.68
CA ARG A 89 3.45 32.42 3.27
C ARG A 89 3.28 33.30 2.05
N HIS A 90 3.04 34.59 2.26
CA HIS A 90 2.99 35.55 1.17
C HIS A 90 4.40 35.76 0.60
N PRO A 91 4.59 35.72 -0.73
CA PRO A 91 5.89 35.90 -1.38
C PRO A 91 6.48 37.33 -1.27
N GLY A 92 5.85 38.22 -0.49
CA GLY A 92 6.26 39.62 -0.31
C GLY A 92 6.77 39.99 1.09
N LEU A 93 7.07 39.01 1.94
CA LEU A 93 7.76 39.23 3.23
C LEU A 93 9.20 38.73 3.11
N THR A 94 10.05 39.53 2.51
CA THR A 94 11.53 39.49 2.61
C THR A 94 12.02 40.88 2.97
#